data_AF-A0A7C2R958-F1
#
_entry.id   AF-A0A7C2R958-F1
#
_cell.length_a   1.000
_cell.length_b   1.000
_cell.length_c   1.000
_cell.angle_alpha   90.00
_cell.angle_beta   90.00
_cell.angle_gamma   90.00
#
_symmetry.space_group_name_H-M   'P 1'
#
loop_
_entity.id
_entity.type
_entity.pdbx_description
1 polymer ?
#
loop_
_entity_poly.entity_id
_entity_poly.type
_entity_poly.pdbx_seq_one_letter_code
_entity_poly.pdbx_strand_id
1 'polypeptide(L)'
;MMGGLEIKILDFGLARITDPDAAVTTMVSEVGQIKGTLPYMSPEQVRGNPNEIDVRSDVYSLGVILYELLTDQLPYEVHRTSLPEAIRVICEEPPKPPGRVVSKTHSHAAVKALKIDRDVETIVLKALEKVPEHRYQSAVVLAEDVERYLIDQPILARPPSAMYQFRKLVAQHKVPFAFVVALFVLLLGFALTMAVQRGRIVRERDRAIAAERLAAEQRDMAERSRQEAEASVKRAQEAEQRAQAEAGRASAEADHARAAKAVAEQRTVEAIAATEETNR
;
A
#
# COMPACT_ATOMS: atom_id res chain seq x y z
N MET A 1 -4.39 5.35 44.43
CA MET A 1 -3.34 6.37 44.68
C MET A 1 -2.12 5.65 45.21
N MET A 2 -1.19 5.24 44.33
CA MET A 2 0.14 4.81 44.78
C MET A 2 0.91 6.11 45.08
N GLY A 3 1.34 6.29 46.33
CA GLY A 3 2.19 7.42 46.70
C GLY A 3 3.45 7.38 45.85
N GLY A 4 3.62 8.36 44.98
CA GLY A 4 4.82 8.46 44.14
C GLY A 4 6.03 8.69 45.04
N LEU A 5 7.08 7.89 44.83
CA LEU A 5 8.40 8.19 45.38
C LEU A 5 8.86 9.53 44.80
N GLU A 6 9.07 10.52 45.66
CA GLU A 6 9.64 11.81 45.30
C GLU A 6 11.16 11.73 45.50
N ILE A 7 11.93 11.79 44.40
CA ILE A 7 13.39 11.81 44.45
C ILE A 7 13.84 13.26 44.64
N LYS A 8 14.68 13.50 45.65
CA LYS A 8 15.25 14.82 45.96
C LYS A 8 16.75 14.78 45.86
N ILE A 9 17.32 15.75 45.14
CA ILE A 9 18.76 15.95 45.06
C ILE A 9 19.17 16.82 46.25
N LEU A 10 20.22 16.41 46.95
CA LEU A 10 20.80 17.10 48.11
C LEU A 10 22.25 17.51 47.79
N ASP A 11 22.83 18.35 48.63
CA ASP A 11 24.25 18.73 48.57
C ASP A 11 24.70 19.54 47.34
N PHE A 12 24.02 20.65 47.06
CA PHE A 12 24.50 21.69 46.12
C PHE A 12 25.81 22.40 46.54
N GLY A 13 26.38 22.03 47.69
CA GLY A 13 27.50 22.72 48.37
C GLY A 13 28.88 22.58 47.70
N LEU A 14 29.01 21.78 46.64
CA LEU A 14 30.25 21.61 45.88
C LEU A 14 30.26 22.40 44.56
N ALA A 15 29.23 23.21 44.28
CA ALA A 15 29.01 23.90 43.00
C ALA A 15 30.15 24.86 42.57
N ARG A 16 31.19 25.07 43.40
CA ARG A 16 32.32 25.91 43.04
C ARG A 16 33.58 25.67 43.87
N ILE A 17 34.00 24.43 44.11
CA ILE A 17 35.37 24.19 44.59
C ILE A 17 36.27 24.06 43.35
N THR A 18 36.70 25.22 42.84
CA THR A 18 37.73 25.34 41.80
C THR A 18 39.14 25.13 42.34
N ASP A 19 39.27 24.43 43.47
CA ASP A 19 40.55 24.19 44.13
C ASP A 19 41.01 22.75 43.83
N PRO A 20 41.90 22.54 42.84
CA PRO A 20 42.34 21.21 42.43
C PRO A 20 42.98 20.42 43.58
N ASP A 21 43.58 21.11 44.57
CA ASP A 21 44.23 20.47 45.72
C ASP A 21 43.23 19.94 46.77
N ALA A 22 42.06 20.59 46.92
CA ALA A 22 41.00 20.15 47.83
C ALA A 22 40.23 18.94 47.26
N ALA A 23 40.05 18.89 45.94
CA ALA A 23 39.50 17.72 45.26
C ALA A 23 40.44 16.51 45.43
N VAL A 24 41.75 16.69 45.21
CA VAL A 24 42.75 15.61 45.30
C VAL A 24 42.87 15.04 46.71
N THR A 25 42.79 15.88 47.74
CA THR A 25 42.86 15.44 49.14
C THR A 25 41.66 14.58 49.55
N THR A 26 40.48 14.79 48.95
CA THR A 26 39.28 13.97 49.18
C THR A 26 39.31 12.65 48.37
N MET A 27 40.10 12.60 47.28
CA MET A 27 40.17 11.47 46.35
C MET A 27 41.06 10.30 46.82
N VAL A 28 41.98 10.54 47.76
CA VAL A 28 42.96 9.54 48.24
C VAL A 28 42.74 9.27 49.73
N SER A 29 42.05 8.18 50.07
CA SER A 29 42.04 7.68 51.46
C SER A 29 43.38 7.01 51.81
N GLU A 30 43.72 6.92 53.10
CA GLU A 30 44.99 6.41 53.69
C GLU A 30 45.49 5.02 53.21
N VAL A 31 44.73 4.32 52.36
CA VAL A 31 45.07 2.97 51.84
C VAL A 31 45.30 2.96 50.31
N GLY A 32 45.50 4.11 49.67
CA GLY A 32 45.81 4.19 48.22
C GLY A 32 44.67 3.74 47.30
N GLN A 33 43.46 3.59 47.84
CA GLN A 33 42.24 3.32 47.07
C GLN A 33 41.53 4.63 46.77
N ILE A 34 41.25 4.85 45.48
CA ILE A 34 40.36 5.89 45.00
C ILE A 34 38.95 5.55 45.50
N LYS A 35 38.40 6.35 46.42
CA LYS A 35 37.07 6.15 46.98
C LYS A 35 36.28 7.46 46.91
N GLY A 36 35.02 7.39 46.48
CA GLY A 36 34.11 8.54 46.39
C GLY A 36 33.78 8.95 44.96
N THR A 37 33.82 10.25 44.66
CA THR A 37 33.19 10.89 43.49
C THR A 37 33.91 10.68 42.14
N LEU A 38 35.18 10.25 42.13
CA LEU A 38 35.97 10.14 40.88
C LEU A 38 35.29 9.35 39.75
N PRO A 39 34.62 8.20 39.99
CA PRO A 39 33.96 7.46 38.91
C PRO A 39 32.82 8.22 38.22
N TYR A 40 32.27 9.25 38.89
CA TYR A 40 31.18 10.08 38.39
C TYR A 40 31.66 11.40 37.78
N MET A 41 32.95 11.73 37.91
CA MET A 41 33.51 12.97 37.37
C MET A 41 33.67 12.88 35.85
N SER A 42 33.40 14.00 35.18
CA SER A 42 33.58 14.14 33.74
C SER A 42 35.06 14.27 33.34
N PRO A 43 35.42 14.00 32.06
CA PRO A 43 36.78 14.17 31.55
C PRO A 43 37.39 15.55 31.84
N GLU A 44 36.61 16.61 31.66
CA GLU A 44 37.03 17.99 31.95
C GLU A 44 37.23 18.26 33.46
N GLN A 45 36.42 17.65 34.33
CA GLN A 45 36.59 17.75 35.78
C GLN A 45 37.88 17.06 36.23
N VAL A 46 38.19 15.87 35.72
CA VAL A 46 39.40 15.12 36.12
C VAL A 46 40.69 15.68 35.51
N ARG A 47 40.62 16.42 34.40
CA ARG A 47 41.75 17.19 33.86
C ARG A 47 42.07 18.43 34.68
N GLY A 48 41.10 18.92 35.46
CA GLY A 48 41.28 20.05 36.36
C GLY A 48 41.39 21.41 35.67
N ASN A 49 40.86 21.58 34.44
CA ASN A 49 40.77 22.89 33.79
C ASN A 49 39.41 23.54 34.11
N PRO A 50 39.33 24.54 35.01
CA PRO A 50 38.04 25.09 35.44
C PRO A 50 37.26 25.78 34.33
N ASN A 51 37.94 26.22 33.25
CA ASN A 51 37.31 26.89 32.12
C ASN A 51 36.53 25.94 31.20
N GLU A 52 36.77 24.63 31.30
CA GLU A 52 36.08 23.61 30.51
C GLU A 52 34.86 23.01 31.23
N ILE A 53 34.71 23.27 32.53
CA ILE A 53 33.64 22.71 33.36
C ILE A 53 32.39 23.58 33.23
N ASP A 54 31.30 22.97 32.76
CA ASP A 54 29.99 23.60 32.65
C ASP A 54 28.85 22.59 32.92
N VAL A 55 27.60 22.98 32.62
CA VAL A 55 26.40 22.15 32.84
C VAL A 55 26.46 20.77 32.14
N ARG A 56 27.33 20.58 31.14
CA ARG A 56 27.53 19.32 30.42
C ARG A 56 28.39 18.35 31.22
N SER A 57 29.12 18.81 32.24
CA SER A 57 29.76 17.96 33.23
C SER A 57 28.71 17.23 34.08
N ASP A 58 27.65 17.92 34.50
CA ASP A 58 26.54 17.29 35.23
C ASP A 58 25.79 16.27 34.38
N VAL A 59 25.61 16.54 33.07
CA VAL A 59 25.05 15.58 32.10
C VAL A 59 25.86 14.29 32.06
N TYR A 60 27.20 14.39 32.10
CA TYR A 60 28.06 13.22 32.11
C TYR A 60 27.87 12.42 33.41
N SER A 61 27.87 13.08 34.57
CA SER A 61 27.64 12.43 35.86
C SER A 61 26.27 11.74 35.93
N LEU A 62 25.21 12.38 35.41
CA LEU A 62 23.89 11.76 35.26
C LEU A 62 23.93 10.54 34.34
N GLY A 63 24.73 10.60 33.26
CA GLY A 63 24.98 9.46 32.37
C GLY A 63 25.63 8.28 33.10
N VAL A 64 26.60 8.54 33.98
CA VAL A 64 27.24 7.50 34.82
C VAL A 64 26.22 6.89 35.78
N ILE A 65 25.40 7.70 36.44
CA ILE A 65 24.34 7.22 37.36
C ILE A 65 23.34 6.36 36.58
N LEU A 66 22.86 6.82 35.43
CA LEU A 66 21.91 6.06 34.61
C LEU A 66 22.53 4.73 34.15
N TYR A 67 23.81 4.73 33.77
CA TYR A 67 24.54 3.52 33.43
C TYR A 67 24.55 2.52 34.61
N GLU A 68 24.89 3.00 35.80
CA GLU A 68 24.97 2.17 37.01
C GLU A 68 23.61 1.62 37.40
N LEU A 69 22.55 2.43 37.35
CA LEU A 69 21.18 1.97 37.63
C LEU A 69 20.72 0.87 36.66
N LEU A 70 21.20 0.89 35.41
CA LEU A 70 20.83 -0.10 34.39
C LEU A 70 21.67 -1.38 34.45
N THR A 71 22.91 -1.30 34.94
CA THR A 71 23.90 -2.38 34.81
C THR A 71 24.45 -2.90 36.14
N ASP A 72 24.17 -2.23 37.26
CA ASP A 72 24.76 -2.45 38.58
C ASP A 72 26.31 -2.39 38.57
N GLN A 73 26.86 -1.69 37.58
CA GLN A 73 28.29 -1.53 37.35
C GLN A 73 28.58 -0.12 36.87
N LEU A 74 29.82 0.33 37.03
CA LEU A 74 30.27 1.59 36.46
C LEU A 74 30.71 1.42 35.01
N PRO A 75 30.63 2.49 34.19
CA PRO A 75 31.08 2.45 32.80
C PRO A 75 32.60 2.22 32.67
N TYR A 76 33.37 2.56 33.71
CA TYR A 76 34.83 2.47 33.78
C TYR A 76 35.30 1.76 35.05
N GLU A 77 36.32 0.92 34.93
CA GLU A 77 36.94 0.25 36.08
C GLU A 77 38.08 1.11 36.66
N VAL A 78 37.73 2.03 37.56
CA VAL A 78 38.70 2.98 38.17
C VAL A 78 39.10 2.65 39.61
N HIS A 79 38.44 1.68 40.25
CA HIS A 79 38.58 1.39 41.68
C HIS A 79 39.89 0.66 42.06
N ARG A 80 40.58 0.07 41.09
CA ARG A 80 41.79 -0.76 41.30
C ARG A 80 43.02 -0.20 40.62
N THR A 81 42.94 1.06 40.19
CA THR A 81 43.94 1.71 39.34
C THR A 81 44.50 2.94 40.03
N SER A 82 45.73 3.34 39.66
CA SER A 82 46.34 4.57 40.18
C SER A 82 45.58 5.80 39.69
N LEU A 83 45.68 6.92 40.40
CA LEU A 83 45.00 8.15 40.00
C LEU A 83 45.31 8.59 38.55
N PRO A 84 46.58 8.57 38.07
CA PRO A 84 46.88 8.88 36.67
C PRO A 84 46.23 7.92 35.68
N GLU A 85 46.15 6.64 36.04
CA GLU A 85 45.51 5.62 35.20
C GLU A 85 44.00 5.82 35.16
N ALA A 86 43.36 6.09 36.30
CA ALA A 86 41.93 6.40 36.37
C ALA A 86 41.58 7.64 35.54
N ILE A 87 42.40 8.70 35.59
CA ILE A 87 42.24 9.89 34.75
C ILE A 87 42.34 9.51 33.26
N ARG A 88 43.34 8.70 32.86
CA ARG A 88 43.48 8.22 31.47
C ARG A 88 42.24 7.46 31.01
N VAL A 89 41.79 6.50 31.81
CA VAL A 89 40.59 5.69 31.51
C VAL A 89 39.36 6.59 31.33
N ILE A 90 39.13 7.54 32.23
CA ILE A 90 38.00 8.47 32.15
C ILE A 90 38.12 9.40 30.92
N CYS A 91 39.32 9.79 30.52
CA CYS A 91 39.50 10.71 29.39
C CYS A 91 39.47 10.02 28.02
N GLU A 92 39.97 8.80 27.93
CA GLU A 92 40.35 8.19 26.64
C GLU A 92 39.57 6.91 26.33
N GLU A 93 39.21 6.11 27.33
CA GLU A 93 38.58 4.82 27.07
C GLU A 93 37.08 4.96 26.79
N PRO A 94 36.55 4.27 25.76
CA PRO A 94 35.12 4.28 25.50
C PRO A 94 34.36 3.56 26.62
N PRO A 95 33.18 4.05 27.03
CA PRO A 95 32.36 3.33 28.01
C PRO A 95 31.97 1.96 27.48
N LYS A 96 31.96 0.95 28.36
CA LYS A 96 31.49 -0.39 27.99
C LYS A 96 30.00 -0.33 27.65
N PRO A 97 29.52 -0.78 26.47
CA PRO A 97 28.09 -0.70 26.14
C PRO A 97 27.21 -1.46 27.17
N PRO A 98 26.17 -0.81 27.74
CA PRO A 98 25.28 -1.44 28.73
C PRO A 98 24.74 -2.81 28.31
N GLY A 99 24.30 -2.95 27.05
CA GLY A 99 23.74 -4.21 26.55
C GLY A 99 24.73 -5.39 26.56
N ARG A 100 26.04 -5.10 26.58
CA ARG A 100 27.10 -6.13 26.64
C ARG A 100 27.43 -6.54 28.08
N VAL A 101 27.18 -5.67 29.06
CA VAL A 101 27.49 -5.89 30.48
C VAL A 101 26.39 -6.68 31.18
N VAL A 102 25.13 -6.32 30.93
CA VAL A 102 23.96 -7.01 31.51
C VAL A 102 23.93 -8.50 31.14
N SER A 103 24.43 -8.86 29.96
CA SER A 103 24.55 -10.23 29.47
C SER A 103 25.44 -11.13 30.36
N LYS A 104 26.39 -10.55 31.12
CA LYS A 104 27.45 -11.30 31.81
C LYS A 104 27.29 -11.47 33.32
N THR A 105 26.49 -10.64 34.01
CA THR A 105 26.78 -10.41 35.45
C THR A 105 25.60 -10.45 36.43
N HIS A 106 24.33 -10.56 36.03
CA HIS A 106 23.26 -10.43 37.03
C HIS A 106 22.95 -11.71 37.83
N SER A 107 23.14 -11.60 39.15
CA SER A 107 22.66 -12.49 40.22
C SER A 107 21.18 -12.26 40.56
N HIS A 108 20.62 -11.10 40.22
CA HIS A 108 19.21 -10.76 40.44
C HIS A 108 18.37 -11.10 39.21
N ALA A 109 17.41 -12.02 39.37
CA ALA A 109 16.59 -12.58 38.30
C ALA A 109 15.81 -11.54 37.48
N ALA A 110 15.49 -10.38 38.07
CA ALA A 110 14.76 -9.30 37.41
C ALA A 110 15.58 -8.62 36.30
N VAL A 111 16.86 -8.32 36.52
CA VAL A 111 17.69 -7.57 35.55
C VAL A 111 18.23 -8.49 34.45
N LYS A 112 18.47 -9.77 34.74
CA LYS A 112 18.89 -10.79 33.75
C LYS A 112 17.89 -10.97 32.59
N ALA A 113 16.61 -10.68 32.83
CA ALA A 113 15.56 -10.75 31.82
C ALA A 113 15.45 -9.46 30.97
N LEU A 114 16.02 -8.34 31.43
CA LEU A 114 15.98 -7.08 30.70
C LEU A 114 17.11 -7.04 29.66
N LYS A 115 16.76 -7.37 28.42
CA LYS A 115 17.53 -6.90 27.28
C LYS A 115 17.44 -5.37 27.27
N ILE A 116 18.56 -4.68 27.53
CA ILE A 116 18.61 -3.22 27.39
C ILE A 116 18.23 -2.85 25.96
N ASP A 117 17.23 -1.96 25.82
CA ASP A 117 16.81 -1.45 24.53
C ASP A 117 17.94 -0.58 23.93
N ARG A 118 18.10 -0.68 22.61
CA ARG A 118 19.15 0.05 21.88
C ARG A 118 18.98 1.57 21.99
N ASP A 119 17.75 2.05 22.15
CA ASP A 119 17.47 3.47 22.32
C ASP A 119 17.95 3.96 23.70
N VAL A 120 17.75 3.18 24.78
CA VAL A 120 18.32 3.49 26.11
C VAL A 120 19.84 3.48 26.09
N GLU A 121 20.43 2.46 25.46
CA GLU A 121 21.88 2.40 25.27
C GLU A 121 22.39 3.65 24.52
N THR A 122 21.66 4.12 23.51
CA THR A 122 22.02 5.34 22.78
C THR A 122 21.98 6.58 23.67
N ILE A 123 20.95 6.74 24.50
CA ILE A 123 20.83 7.86 25.45
C ILE A 123 22.03 7.87 26.41
N VAL A 124 22.33 6.71 27.02
CA VAL A 124 23.43 6.56 27.97
C VAL A 124 24.78 6.86 27.32
N LEU A 125 25.06 6.26 26.16
CA LEU A 125 26.33 6.46 25.46
C LEU A 125 26.52 7.90 25.00
N LYS A 126 25.44 8.59 24.58
CA LYS A 126 25.50 10.01 24.23
C LYS A 126 25.79 10.90 25.44
N ALA A 127 25.21 10.60 26.61
CA ALA A 127 25.52 11.33 27.84
C ALA A 127 27.00 11.14 28.27
N LEU A 128 27.57 9.97 27.99
CA LEU A 128 28.95 9.59 28.32
C LEU A 128 30.00 9.94 27.24
N GLU A 129 29.63 10.70 26.21
CA GLU A 129 30.58 11.18 25.19
C GLU A 129 31.74 11.94 25.83
N LYS A 130 32.97 11.75 25.35
CA LYS A 130 34.13 12.39 26.00
C LYS A 130 34.20 13.88 25.72
N VAL A 131 33.82 14.28 24.51
CA VAL A 131 33.80 15.66 24.04
C VAL A 131 32.46 16.30 24.44
N PRO A 132 32.44 17.36 25.28
CA PRO A 132 31.19 17.99 25.74
C PRO A 132 30.24 18.41 24.62
N GLU A 133 30.76 18.83 23.46
CA GLU A 133 29.98 19.26 22.29
C GLU A 133 29.14 18.11 21.69
N HIS A 134 29.55 16.86 21.89
CA HIS A 134 28.84 15.68 21.38
C HIS A 134 27.80 15.14 22.38
N ARG A 135 27.82 15.61 23.64
CA ARG A 135 26.84 15.26 24.67
C ARG A 135 25.52 16.01 24.48
N TYR A 136 24.56 15.70 25.35
CA TYR A 136 23.42 16.58 25.55
C TYR A 136 23.89 17.93 26.11
N GLN A 137 23.38 19.01 25.54
CA GLN A 137 23.80 20.37 25.91
C GLN A 137 23.21 20.83 27.26
N SER A 138 22.22 20.11 27.79
CA SER A 138 21.71 20.32 29.14
C SER A 138 20.98 19.06 29.65
N ALA A 139 20.78 19.00 30.96
CA ALA A 139 19.99 17.94 31.59
C ALA A 139 18.52 17.90 31.09
N VAL A 140 17.98 19.04 30.66
CA VAL A 140 16.63 19.12 30.08
C VAL A 140 16.54 18.33 28.77
N VAL A 141 17.54 18.46 27.90
CA VAL A 141 17.55 17.72 26.62
C VAL A 141 17.76 16.22 26.85
N LEU A 142 18.55 15.85 27.87
CA LEU A 142 18.68 14.45 28.30
C LEU A 142 17.32 13.91 28.80
N ALA A 143 16.63 14.67 29.65
CA ALA A 143 15.32 14.30 30.19
C ALA A 143 14.28 14.11 29.09
N GLU A 144 14.26 14.99 28.07
CA GLU A 144 13.34 14.87 26.94
C GLU A 144 13.49 13.52 26.20
N ASP A 145 14.73 13.07 25.96
CA ASP A 145 14.97 11.78 25.33
C ASP A 145 14.57 10.59 26.22
N VAL A 146 14.78 10.70 27.53
CA VAL A 146 14.32 9.70 28.50
C VAL A 146 12.79 9.64 28.53
N GLU A 147 12.11 10.78 28.59
CA GLU A 147 10.65 10.86 28.55
C GLU A 147 10.08 10.28 27.26
N ARG A 148 10.65 10.66 26.10
CA ARG A 148 10.30 10.09 24.79
C ARG A 148 10.45 8.58 24.80
N TYR A 149 11.52 8.06 25.36
CA TYR A 149 11.70 6.62 25.49
C TYR A 149 10.60 5.98 26.36
N LEU A 150 10.30 6.56 27.52
CA LEU A 150 9.28 6.04 28.46
C LEU A 150 7.85 6.03 27.88
N ILE A 151 7.54 6.94 26.95
CA ILE A 151 6.23 7.00 26.27
C ILE A 151 6.24 6.36 24.87
N ASP A 152 7.23 5.52 24.57
CA ASP A 152 7.39 4.81 23.29
C ASP A 152 7.45 5.74 22.06
N GLN A 153 8.04 6.92 22.19
CA GLN A 153 8.33 7.83 21.09
C GLN A 153 9.77 7.66 20.55
N PRO A 154 10.05 8.09 19.29
CA PRO A 154 11.41 8.17 18.77
C PRO A 154 12.28 9.15 19.60
N ILE A 155 13.47 8.70 19.99
CA ILE A 155 14.49 9.54 20.64
C ILE A 155 15.18 10.46 19.62
N LEU A 156 15.59 11.65 20.05
CA LEU A 156 16.31 12.64 19.25
C LEU A 156 17.80 12.34 19.10
N ALA A 157 18.38 11.59 20.05
CA ALA A 157 19.79 11.21 19.98
C ALA A 157 20.18 10.31 18.80
N ARG A 158 19.22 9.63 18.17
CA ARG A 158 19.48 8.76 17.03
C ARG A 158 19.41 9.57 15.73
N PRO A 159 20.38 9.42 14.79
CA PRO A 159 20.28 10.08 13.49
C PRO A 159 18.95 9.67 12.79
N PRO A 160 18.29 10.59 12.07
CA PRO A 160 16.95 10.39 11.56
C PRO A 160 16.93 9.28 10.50
N SER A 161 16.60 8.06 10.91
CA SER A 161 16.28 6.97 10.00
C SER A 161 14.76 6.94 9.79
N ALA A 162 14.30 7.40 8.62
CA ALA A 162 12.88 7.44 8.25
C ALA A 162 12.19 6.06 8.42
N MET A 163 12.91 4.97 8.15
CA MET A 163 12.41 3.60 8.32
C MET A 163 12.16 3.23 9.79
N TYR A 164 13.00 3.71 10.71
CA TYR A 164 12.82 3.49 12.15
C TYR A 164 11.57 4.23 12.67
N GLN A 165 11.40 5.50 12.28
CA GLN A 165 10.24 6.30 12.65
C GLN A 165 8.94 5.71 12.08
N PHE A 166 8.95 5.29 10.80
CA PHE A 166 7.80 4.65 10.16
C PHE A 166 7.40 3.35 10.85
N ARG A 167 8.38 2.49 11.21
CA ARG A 167 8.10 1.23 11.91
C ARG A 167 7.51 1.45 13.30
N LYS A 168 8.01 2.43 14.04
CA LYS A 168 7.53 2.76 15.40
C LYS A 168 6.11 3.35 15.34
N LEU A 169 5.84 4.21 14.35
CA LEU A 169 4.51 4.78 14.09
C LEU A 169 3.47 3.72 13.69
N VAL A 170 3.85 2.77 12.83
CA VAL A 170 2.98 1.62 12.47
C VAL A 170 2.74 0.70 13.67
N ALA A 171 3.74 0.49 14.54
CA ALA A 171 3.58 -0.30 15.74
C ALA A 171 2.66 0.36 16.78
N GLN A 172 2.65 1.69 16.84
CA GLN A 172 1.85 2.48 17.78
C GLN A 172 0.40 2.69 17.30
N HIS A 173 0.13 2.58 16.00
CA HIS A 173 -1.18 2.85 15.38
C HIS A 173 -1.75 1.65 14.60
N LYS A 174 -1.73 0.46 15.20
CA LYS A 174 -2.18 -0.80 14.57
C LYS A 174 -3.63 -0.77 14.06
N VAL A 175 -4.53 -0.13 14.79
CA VAL A 175 -5.98 -0.10 14.49
C VAL A 175 -6.30 0.76 13.26
N PRO A 176 -5.95 2.06 13.19
CA PRO A 176 -6.27 2.88 12.02
C PRO A 176 -5.55 2.39 10.76
N PHE A 177 -4.33 1.85 10.87
CA PHE A 177 -3.64 1.27 9.71
C PHE A 177 -4.32 0.01 9.20
N ALA A 178 -4.86 -0.85 10.08
CA ALA A 178 -5.67 -2.00 9.68
C ALA A 178 -6.95 -1.58 8.95
N PHE A 179 -7.61 -0.48 9.37
CA PHE A 179 -8.77 0.07 8.66
C PHE A 179 -8.42 0.55 7.24
N VAL A 180 -7.28 1.24 7.07
CA VAL A 180 -6.82 1.69 5.75
C VAL A 180 -6.53 0.51 4.82
N VAL A 181 -5.84 -0.52 5.34
CA VAL A 181 -5.56 -1.74 4.57
C VAL A 181 -6.84 -2.49 4.21
N ALA A 182 -7.77 -2.63 5.16
CA ALA A 182 -9.07 -3.26 4.90
C ALA A 182 -9.88 -2.49 3.85
N LEU A 183 -9.91 -1.16 3.93
CA LEU A 183 -10.57 -0.31 2.94
C LEU A 183 -9.92 -0.46 1.56
N PHE A 184 -8.58 -0.49 1.50
CA PHE A 184 -7.86 -0.67 0.24
C PHE A 184 -8.16 -2.03 -0.41
N VAL A 185 -8.15 -3.11 0.37
CA VAL A 185 -8.52 -4.46 -0.11
C VAL A 185 -9.97 -4.48 -0.61
N LEU A 186 -10.88 -3.82 0.10
CA LEU A 186 -12.30 -3.76 -0.27
C LEU A 186 -12.51 -2.96 -1.57
N LEU A 187 -11.83 -1.83 -1.73
CA LEU A 187 -11.84 -1.03 -2.96
C LEU A 187 -11.23 -1.79 -4.14
N LEU A 188 -10.12 -2.52 -3.91
CA LEU A 188 -9.47 -3.32 -4.94
C LEU A 188 -10.37 -4.48 -5.40
N GLY A 189 -11.01 -5.16 -4.45
CA GLY A 189 -11.99 -6.22 -4.73
C GLY A 189 -13.22 -5.68 -5.47
N PHE A 190 -13.71 -4.50 -5.08
CA PHE A 190 -14.81 -3.82 -5.78
C PHE A 190 -14.44 -3.44 -7.22
N ALA A 191 -13.23 -2.91 -7.44
CA ALA A 191 -12.74 -2.58 -8.77
C ALA A 191 -12.61 -3.84 -9.65
N LEU A 192 -12.09 -4.95 -9.11
CA LEU A 192 -11.98 -6.21 -9.82
C LEU A 192 -13.35 -6.78 -10.21
N THR A 193 -14.30 -6.80 -9.27
CA THR A 193 -15.65 -7.29 -9.53
C THR A 193 -16.37 -6.44 -10.57
N MET A 194 -16.23 -5.11 -10.51
CA MET A 194 -16.73 -4.20 -11.54
C MET A 194 -16.10 -4.45 -12.91
N ALA A 195 -14.80 -4.69 -12.99
CA ALA A 195 -14.13 -5.01 -14.25
C ALA A 195 -14.67 -6.32 -14.87
N VAL A 196 -14.88 -7.35 -14.06
CA VAL A 196 -15.47 -8.62 -14.52
C VAL A 196 -16.93 -8.43 -14.96
N GLN A 197 -17.73 -7.67 -14.20
CA GLN A 197 -19.12 -7.39 -14.56
C GLN A 197 -19.23 -6.62 -15.89
N ARG A 198 -18.38 -5.60 -16.11
CA ARG A 198 -18.31 -4.89 -17.40
C ARG A 198 -18.05 -5.85 -18.56
N GLY A 199 -17.10 -6.78 -18.41
CA GLY A 199 -16.81 -7.78 -19.43
C GLY A 199 -17.99 -8.72 -19.72
N ARG A 200 -18.78 -9.08 -18.70
CA ARG A 200 -19.99 -9.90 -18.88
C ARG A 200 -21.08 -9.14 -19.64
N ILE A 201 -21.35 -7.89 -19.26
CA ILE A 201 -22.37 -7.04 -19.89
C ILE A 201 -22.05 -6.80 -21.38
N VAL A 202 -20.78 -6.54 -21.71
CA VAL A 202 -20.36 -6.36 -23.11
C VAL A 202 -20.59 -7.64 -23.91
N ARG A 203 -20.23 -8.81 -23.38
CA ARG A 203 -20.45 -10.10 -24.05
C ARG A 203 -21.93 -10.43 -24.27
N GLU A 204 -22.79 -10.10 -23.30
CA GLU A 204 -24.24 -10.29 -23.46
C GLU A 204 -24.82 -9.37 -24.54
N ARG A 205 -24.37 -8.12 -24.58
CA ARG A 205 -24.75 -7.17 -25.64
C ARG A 205 -24.30 -7.66 -27.02
N ASP A 206 -23.07 -8.14 -27.15
CA ASP A 206 -22.54 -8.63 -28.43
C ASP A 206 -23.32 -9.85 -28.93
N ARG A 207 -23.73 -10.74 -28.01
CA ARG A 207 -24.59 -11.88 -28.33
C ARG A 207 -25.99 -11.44 -28.77
N ALA A 208 -26.57 -10.45 -28.11
CA ALA A 208 -27.87 -9.91 -28.49
C ALA A 208 -27.83 -9.28 -29.90
N ILE A 209 -26.80 -8.47 -30.17
CA ILE A 209 -26.60 -7.85 -31.49
C ILE A 209 -26.40 -8.93 -32.58
N ALA A 210 -25.61 -9.97 -32.29
CA ALA A 210 -25.41 -11.07 -33.23
C ALA A 210 -26.71 -11.84 -33.51
N ALA A 211 -27.53 -12.08 -32.47
CA ALA A 211 -28.82 -12.74 -32.62
C ALA A 211 -29.81 -11.88 -33.44
N GLU A 212 -29.85 -10.57 -33.21
CA GLU A 212 -30.68 -9.65 -34.01
C GLU A 212 -30.27 -9.63 -35.48
N ARG A 213 -28.97 -9.64 -35.78
CA ARG A 213 -28.46 -9.71 -37.17
C ARG A 213 -28.88 -10.98 -37.87
N LEU A 214 -28.73 -12.13 -37.22
CA LEU A 214 -29.17 -13.41 -37.78
C LEU A 214 -30.68 -13.44 -38.02
N ALA A 215 -31.47 -12.88 -37.09
CA ALA A 215 -32.91 -12.78 -37.25
C ALA A 215 -33.30 -11.84 -38.41
N ALA A 216 -32.58 -10.74 -38.61
CA ALA A 216 -32.79 -9.83 -39.74
C ALA A 216 -32.46 -10.51 -41.07
N GLU A 217 -31.32 -11.20 -41.17
CA GLU A 217 -30.94 -11.96 -42.36
C GLU A 217 -31.97 -13.04 -42.71
N GLN A 218 -32.51 -13.75 -41.70
CA GLN A 218 -33.57 -14.74 -41.92
C GLN A 218 -34.86 -14.11 -42.44
N ARG A 219 -35.25 -12.92 -41.94
CA ARG A 219 -36.42 -12.20 -42.43
C ARG A 219 -36.23 -11.75 -43.87
N ASP A 220 -35.09 -11.17 -44.21
CA ASP A 220 -34.78 -10.74 -45.58
C ASP A 220 -34.81 -11.91 -46.56
N MET A 221 -34.26 -13.07 -46.17
CA MET A 221 -34.28 -14.28 -46.99
C MET A 221 -35.69 -14.84 -47.15
N ALA A 222 -36.49 -14.84 -46.09
CA ALA A 222 -37.89 -15.25 -46.14
C ALA A 222 -38.71 -14.33 -47.06
N GLU A 223 -38.51 -13.01 -46.97
CA GLU A 223 -39.17 -12.04 -47.85
C GLU A 223 -38.79 -12.23 -49.31
N ARG A 224 -37.50 -12.43 -49.63
CA ARG A 224 -37.06 -12.74 -51.00
C ARG A 224 -37.69 -14.01 -51.53
N SER A 225 -37.69 -15.09 -50.74
CA SER A 225 -38.32 -16.36 -51.14
C SER A 225 -39.82 -16.20 -51.42
N ARG A 226 -40.51 -15.37 -50.64
CA ARG A 226 -41.91 -15.06 -50.83
C ARG A 226 -42.14 -14.25 -52.10
N GLN A 227 -41.33 -13.23 -52.34
CA GLN A 227 -41.41 -12.43 -53.58
C GLN A 227 -41.14 -13.28 -54.81
N GLU A 228 -40.17 -14.19 -54.76
CA GLU A 228 -39.89 -15.14 -55.84
C GLU A 228 -41.06 -16.09 -56.07
N ALA A 229 -41.65 -16.63 -55.00
CA ALA A 229 -42.83 -17.49 -55.08
C ALA A 229 -44.02 -16.74 -55.70
N GLU A 230 -44.32 -15.52 -55.24
CA GLU A 230 -45.40 -14.68 -55.77
C GLU A 230 -45.15 -14.33 -57.26
N ALA A 231 -43.92 -14.01 -57.63
CA ALA A 231 -43.55 -13.77 -59.02
C ALA A 231 -43.70 -15.04 -59.90
N SER A 232 -43.37 -16.22 -59.36
CA SER A 232 -43.53 -17.50 -60.07
C SER A 232 -44.99 -17.83 -60.32
N VAL A 233 -45.87 -17.59 -59.33
CA VAL A 233 -47.31 -17.79 -59.43
C VAL A 233 -47.89 -16.83 -60.47
N LYS A 234 -47.50 -15.54 -60.43
CA LYS A 234 -47.96 -14.55 -61.40
C LYS A 234 -47.57 -14.91 -62.83
N ARG A 235 -46.33 -15.36 -63.05
CA ARG A 235 -45.88 -15.83 -64.38
C ARG A 235 -46.65 -17.06 -64.86
N ALA A 236 -46.96 -18.00 -63.97
CA ALA A 236 -47.76 -19.17 -64.32
C ALA A 236 -49.19 -18.78 -64.73
N GLN A 237 -49.83 -17.86 -63.99
CA GLN A 237 -51.14 -17.31 -64.32
C GLN A 237 -51.13 -16.55 -65.65
N GLU A 238 -50.13 -15.71 -65.89
CA GLU A 238 -49.98 -14.99 -67.17
C GLU A 238 -49.78 -15.96 -68.35
N ALA A 239 -49.01 -17.03 -68.17
CA ALA A 239 -48.83 -18.07 -69.19
C ALA A 239 -50.14 -18.83 -69.47
N GLU A 240 -50.90 -19.17 -68.42
CA GLU A 240 -52.20 -19.83 -68.55
C GLU A 240 -53.22 -18.93 -69.27
N GLN A 241 -53.29 -17.64 -68.93
CA GLN A 241 -54.16 -16.67 -69.61
C GLN A 241 -53.78 -16.50 -71.09
N ARG A 242 -52.47 -16.48 -71.42
CA ARG A 242 -52.02 -16.44 -72.82
C ARG A 242 -52.44 -17.68 -73.58
N ALA A 243 -52.24 -18.87 -73.00
CA ALA A 243 -52.66 -20.13 -73.60
C ALA A 243 -54.18 -20.18 -73.84
N GLN A 244 -54.98 -19.71 -72.87
CA GLN A 244 -56.44 -19.60 -73.02
C GLN A 244 -56.84 -18.59 -74.11
N ALA A 245 -56.17 -17.43 -74.18
CA ALA A 245 -56.43 -16.43 -75.21
C ALA A 245 -56.08 -16.93 -76.62
N GLU A 246 -54.97 -17.64 -76.77
CA GLU A 246 -54.58 -18.29 -78.03
C GLU A 246 -55.58 -19.38 -78.43
N ALA A 247 -56.01 -20.22 -77.50
CA ALA A 247 -57.05 -21.23 -77.73
C ALA A 247 -58.39 -20.59 -78.14
N GLY A 248 -58.78 -19.49 -77.48
CA GLY A 248 -59.98 -18.73 -77.82
C GLY A 248 -59.93 -18.13 -79.23
N ARG A 249 -58.77 -17.58 -79.64
CA ARG A 249 -58.55 -17.08 -81.01
C ARG A 249 -58.62 -18.20 -82.04
N ALA A 250 -57.98 -19.34 -81.78
CA ALA A 250 -58.04 -20.50 -82.66
C ALA A 250 -59.47 -21.05 -82.82
N SER A 251 -60.27 -21.06 -81.73
CA SER A 251 -61.69 -21.44 -81.81
C SER A 251 -62.50 -20.44 -82.64
N ALA A 252 -62.29 -19.14 -82.44
CA ALA A 252 -62.99 -18.10 -83.20
C ALA A 252 -62.64 -18.15 -84.70
N GLU A 253 -61.38 -18.38 -85.05
CA GLU A 253 -60.94 -18.62 -86.44
C GLU A 253 -61.60 -19.87 -87.02
N ALA A 254 -61.69 -20.96 -86.26
CA ALA A 254 -62.37 -22.18 -86.69
C ALA A 254 -63.88 -21.98 -86.89
N ASP A 255 -64.55 -21.23 -86.01
CA ASP A 255 -65.98 -20.91 -86.13
C ASP A 255 -66.24 -19.97 -87.31
N HIS A 256 -65.40 -18.96 -87.53
CA HIS A 256 -65.46 -18.11 -88.71
C HIS A 256 -65.25 -18.90 -90.01
N ALA A 257 -64.31 -19.86 -90.03
CA ALA A 257 -64.09 -20.73 -91.18
C ALA A 257 -65.28 -21.66 -91.45
N ARG A 258 -65.92 -22.20 -90.39
CA ARG A 258 -67.16 -22.99 -90.51
C ARG A 258 -68.33 -22.15 -91.03
N ALA A 259 -68.50 -20.94 -90.51
CA ALA A 259 -69.54 -20.02 -90.96
C ALA A 259 -69.34 -19.62 -92.43
N ALA A 260 -68.10 -19.32 -92.84
CA ALA A 260 -67.76 -19.03 -94.22
C ALA A 260 -68.06 -20.23 -95.16
N LYS A 261 -67.76 -21.45 -94.70
CA LYS A 261 -68.09 -22.68 -95.43
C LYS A 261 -69.60 -22.89 -95.55
N ALA A 262 -70.36 -22.67 -94.47
CA ALA A 262 -71.83 -22.78 -94.49
C ALA A 262 -72.47 -21.75 -95.43
N VAL A 263 -71.98 -20.50 -95.45
CA VAL A 263 -72.45 -19.48 -96.41
C VAL A 263 -72.10 -19.84 -97.84
N ALA A 264 -70.94 -20.45 -98.08
CA ALA A 264 -70.56 -20.94 -99.41
C ALA A 264 -71.46 -22.12 -99.85
N GLU A 265 -71.77 -23.05 -98.95
CA GLU A 265 -72.71 -24.16 -99.19
C GLU A 265 -74.13 -23.65 -99.45
N GLN A 266 -74.57 -22.60 -98.75
CA GLN A 266 -75.89 -22.00 -98.97
C GLN A 266 -75.97 -21.30 -100.34
N ARG A 267 -74.90 -20.59 -100.76
CA ARG A 267 -74.81 -19.99 -102.09
C ARG A 267 -74.73 -21.01 -103.22
N THR A 268 -74.10 -22.17 -103.01
CA THR A 268 -74.12 -23.24 -104.02
C THR A 268 -75.50 -23.89 -104.11
N VAL A 269 -76.22 -24.07 -102.99
CA VAL A 269 -77.62 -24.54 -103.01
C VAL A 269 -78.54 -23.53 -103.71
N GLU A 270 -78.41 -22.23 -103.45
CA GLU A 270 -79.16 -21.18 -104.15
C GLU A 270 -78.81 -21.09 -105.64
N ALA A 271 -77.55 -21.30 -106.02
CA ALA A 271 -77.15 -21.34 -107.43
C ALA A 271 -77.72 -22.58 -108.16
N ILE A 272 -77.81 -23.73 -107.49
CA ILE A 272 -78.44 -24.94 -108.04
C ILE A 272 -79.96 -24.72 -108.20
N ALA A 273 -80.63 -24.10 -107.21
CA ALA A 273 -82.06 -23.76 -107.29
C ALA A 273 -82.37 -22.73 -108.39
N ALA A 274 -81.53 -21.72 -108.58
CA ALA A 274 -81.69 -20.73 -109.67
C ALA A 274 -81.50 -21.34 -111.08
N THR A 275 -80.84 -22.49 -111.18
CA THR A 275 -80.66 -23.19 -112.46
C THR A 275 -81.89 -24.04 -112.82
N GLU A 276 -82.70 -24.47 -111.84
CA GLU A 276 -83.94 -25.22 -112.09
C GLU A 276 -85.14 -24.33 -112.45
N GLU A 277 -85.15 -23.06 -112.04
CA GLU A 277 -86.26 -22.13 -112.31
C GLU A 277 -86.20 -21.45 -113.70
N THR A 278 -85.10 -21.64 -114.45
CA THR A 278 -84.93 -21.10 -115.82
C THR A 278 -85.30 -22.12 -116.92
N ASN A 279 -85.79 -23.32 -116.54
CA ASN A 279 -86.10 -24.41 -117.49
C ASN A 279 -87.56 -24.90 -117.44
N ARG A 280 -88.50 -23.97 -117.22
CA ARG A 280 -89.95 -24.12 -117.46
C ARG A 280 -90.49 -22.87 -118.14
#